data_AF-A0A9D6Z8V0-F1
#
_entry.id   AF-A0A9D6Z8V0-F1
#
_cell.length_a   1.000
_cell.length_b   1.000
_cell.length_c   1.000
_cell.angle_alpha   90.00
_cell.angle_beta   90.00
_cell.angle_gamma   90.00
#
_symmetry.space_group_name_H-M   'P 1'
#
loop_
_entity.id
_entity.type
_entity.pdbx_description
1 polymer ?
#
loop_
_entity_poly.entity_id
_entity_poly.type
_entity_poly.pdbx_seq_one_letter_code
_entity_poly.pdbx_strand_id
1 'polypeptide(L)' 'EVKRLVMENYERAKRLLTENMTSLKRLAEALLEKEVLDGSDIDQIITQSSSQAVPA' A
#
# COMPACT_ATOMS: atom_id res chain seq x y z
N GLU A 1 6.96 -18.38 22.11
CA GLU A 1 6.37 -17.02 22.08
C GLU A 1 6.89 -16.07 21.00
N VAL A 2 8.10 -15.51 21.10
CA VAL A 2 8.53 -14.39 20.22
C VAL A 2 8.45 -14.71 18.72
N LYS A 3 8.96 -15.87 18.29
CA LYS A 3 8.92 -16.29 16.88
C LYS A 3 7.50 -16.34 16.31
N ARG A 4 6.53 -16.82 17.10
CA ARG A 4 5.12 -16.90 16.66
C ARG A 4 4.56 -15.50 16.40
N LEU A 5 4.78 -14.56 17.32
CA LEU A 5 4.33 -13.19 17.20
C LEU A 5 4.93 -12.47 15.97
N VAL A 6 6.22 -12.68 15.73
CA VAL A 6 6.90 -12.09 14.55
C VAL A 6 6.31 -12.63 13.25
N MET A 7 6.12 -13.95 13.16
CA MET A 7 5.54 -14.57 11.96
C MET A 7 4.09 -14.14 11.72
N GLU A 8 3.28 -14.01 12.77
CA GLU A 8 1.89 -13.54 12.65
C GLU A 8 1.82 -12.11 12.11
N ASN A 9 2.67 -11.21 12.60
CA ASN A 9 2.72 -9.83 12.12
C ASN A 9 3.30 -9.72 10.71
N TYR A 10 4.29 -10.55 10.37
CA TYR A 10 4.81 -10.64 9.01
C TYR A 10 3.70 -11.04 8.03
N GLU A 11 2.96 -12.10 8.33
CA GLU A 11 1.85 -12.55 7.46
C GLU A 11 0.72 -11.52 7.40
N ARG A 12 0.44 -10.79 8.49
CA ARG A 12 -0.52 -9.69 8.48
C ARG A 12 -0.06 -8.54 7.57
N ALA A 13 1.20 -8.11 7.68
CA ALA A 13 1.75 -7.05 6.83
C ALA A 13 1.75 -7.47 5.36
N LYS A 14 2.16 -8.71 5.07
CA LYS A 14 2.12 -9.27 3.73
C LYS A 14 0.70 -9.26 3.15
N ARG A 15 -0.30 -9.72 3.90
CA ARG A 15 -1.72 -9.68 3.47
C ARG A 15 -2.17 -8.26 3.14
N LEU A 16 -1.91 -7.31 4.03
CA LEU A 16 -2.27 -5.90 3.83
C LEU A 16 -1.64 -5.33 2.55
N LEU A 17 -0.37 -5.62 2.29
CA LEU A 17 0.30 -5.20 1.05
C LEU A 17 -0.28 -5.88 -0.20
N THR A 18 -0.60 -7.17 -0.11
CA THR A 18 -1.19 -7.90 -1.24
C THR A 18 -2.62 -7.48 -1.57
N GLU A 19 -3.42 -7.17 -0.55
CA GLU A 19 -4.80 -6.68 -0.72
C GLU A 19 -4.82 -5.26 -1.32
N ASN A 20 -3.80 -4.46 -1.03
CA ASN A 20 -3.66 -3.08 -1.53
C ASN A 20 -2.64 -2.95 -2.67
N MET A 21 -2.46 -4.01 -3.47
CA MET A 21 -1.44 -4.07 -4.52
C MET A 21 -1.57 -2.94 -5.55
N THR A 22 -2.79 -2.51 -5.87
CA THR A 22 -3.04 -1.38 -6.78
C THR A 22 -2.45 -0.08 -6.23
N SER A 23 -2.75 0.26 -4.99
CA SER A 23 -2.21 1.45 -4.31
C SER A 23 -0.69 1.37 -4.20
N LEU A 24 -0.16 0.18 -3.87
CA LEU A 24 1.28 -0.06 -3.75
C LEU A 24 2.02 0.16 -5.08
N LYS A 25 1.47 -0.33 -6.19
CA LYS A 25 2.04 -0.10 -7.54
C LYS A 25 2.04 1.37 -7.90
N ARG A 26 0.95 2.09 -7.64
CA ARG A 26 0.87 3.53 -7.92
C ARG A 26 1.86 4.35 -7.10
N LEU A 27 2.08 3.98 -5.83
CA LEU A 27 3.13 4.58 -5.01
C LEU A 27 4.51 4.33 -5.60
N ALA A 28 4.78 3.10 -6.06
CA ALA A 28 6.06 2.77 -6.69
C ALA A 28 6.27 3.54 -8.02
N GLU A 29 5.26 3.64 -8.86
CA GLU A 29 5.28 4.42 -10.11
C GLU A 29 5.52 5.91 -9.81
N ALA A 30 4.80 6.48 -8.84
CA ALA A 30 4.97 7.88 -8.44
C ALA A 30 6.37 8.15 -7.86
N LEU A 31 6.96 7.21 -7.12
CA LEU A 31 8.33 7.32 -6.62
C LEU A 31 9.38 7.25 -7.75
N LEU A 32 9.12 6.47 -8.81
CA LEU A 32 10.00 6.45 -9.98
C LEU A 32 9.98 7.79 -10.73
N GLU A 33 8.84 8.50 -10.73
CA GLU A 33 8.70 9.79 -11.41
C GLU A 33 9.19 10.97 -10.57
N LYS A 34 8.83 11.01 -9.27
CA LYS A 34 9.09 12.16 -8.38
C LYS A 34 10.33 12.00 -7.51
N GLU A 35 10.92 10.80 -7.43
CA GLU A 35 12.03 10.41 -6.54
C GLU A 35 11.72 10.46 -5.04
N VAL A 36 10.85 11.38 -4.61
CA VAL A 36 10.38 11.58 -3.24
C VAL A 36 8.88 11.88 -3.26
N LEU A 37 8.15 11.32 -2.31
CA LEU A 37 6.74 11.66 -2.05
C LEU A 37 6.63 12.27 -0.67
N ASP A 38 5.85 13.34 -0.54
CA ASP A 38 5.44 13.85 0.76
C ASP A 38 4.20 13.13 1.29
N GLY A 39 3.81 13.41 2.54
CA GLY A 39 2.63 12.78 3.14
C GLY A 39 1.35 13.07 2.37
N SER A 40 1.23 14.26 1.78
CA SER A 40 0.03 14.67 1.02
C SER A 40 -0.06 13.97 -0.34
N ASP A 41 1.07 13.72 -1.01
CA ASP A 41 1.16 12.91 -2.21
C ASP A 41 0.70 11.47 -1.94
N ILE A 42 1.17 10.89 -0.82
CA ILE A 42 0.81 9.54 -0.40
C ILE A 42 -0.70 9.44 -0.15
N ASP A 43 -1.25 10.37 0.62
CA ASP A 43 -2.69 10.41 0.95
C ASP A 43 -3.56 10.51 -0.30
N GLN A 44 -3.15 11.32 -1.28
CA GLN A 44 -3.84 11.43 -2.56
C GLN A 44 -3.82 10.10 -3.33
N ILE A 45 -2.67 9.44 -3.44
CA ILE A 45 -2.52 8.17 -4.17
C ILE A 45 -3.36 7.07 -3.51
N ILE A 46 -3.34 6.98 -2.18
CA ILE A 46 -4.12 5.99 -1.43
C ILE A 46 -5.63 6.25 -1.60
N THR A 47 -6.07 7.50 -1.47
CA THR A 47 -7.48 7.87 -1.61
C THR A 47 -8.00 7.59 -3.03
N GLN A 48 -7.23 7.93 -4.07
CA GLN A 48 -7.61 7.65 -5.46
C GLN A 48 -7.75 6.15 -5.75
N SER A 49 -6.92 5.32 -5.10
CA SER A 49 -6.95 3.87 -5.27
C SER A 49 -8.19 3.23 -4.64
N SER A 50 -8.70 3.81 -3.55
CA SER A 50 -9.94 3.37 -2.89
C SER A 50 -11.20 3.67 -3.72
N SER A 51 -11.17 4.72 -4.56
CA SER A 51 -12.31 5.13 -5.39
C SER A 51 -12.47 4.34 -6.70
N GLN A 52 -11.54 3.45 -7.06
CA GLN A 52 -11.65 2.59 -8.25
C GLN A 52 -12.34 1.24 -7.98
N ALA A 53 -12.82 0.99 -6.76
CA ALA A 53 -13.47 -0.27 -6.39
C ALA A 53 -15.02 -0.22 -6.48
N VAL A 54 -15.62 0.41 -7.50
CA VAL A 54 -16.94 0.03 -8.06
C VAL A 54 -17.04 0.51 -9.52
N PRO A 55 -17.19 -0.41 -10.48
CA PRO A 55 -18.36 -0.31 -11.36
C PRO A 55 -19.03 -1.68 -11.59
N ALA A 56 -20.35 -1.70 -11.32
CA ALA A 56 -21.41 -2.62 -11.80
C ALA A 56 -21.14 -4.14 -11.81
#